data_AF-A0A6P9ANZ6-F1
#
_entry.id   AF-A0A6P9ANZ6-F1
#
_cell.length_a   1.000
_cell.length_b   1.000
_cell.length_c   1.000
_cell.angle_alpha   90.00
_cell.angle_beta   90.00
_cell.angle_gamma   90.00
#
_symmetry.space_group_name_H-M   'P 1'
#
loop_
_entity.id
_entity.type
_entity.pdbx_description
1 polymer ?
#
loop_
_entity_poly.entity_id
_entity_poly.type
_entity_poly.pdbx_seq_one_letter_code
_entity_poly.pdbx_strand_id
1 'polypeptide(L)'
;MMKKCTGKENVQNVPTHIFETSMTGESYNVYNAIFALAHALHAMFGSSAQPSMMRLGKKISNVHSWQVLAYLRNVQFNNSAGDEVSFSENGLGSARYDLLNWVFLPNQSFVPVKVGQVDPGALRGQDFIINSDAIVWATKVRQKEMM
;
A
#
# COMPACT_ATOMS: atom_id res chain seq x y z
N MET A 1 18.45 27.64 -19.92
CA MET A 1 18.26 28.29 -18.62
C MET A 1 17.05 27.64 -17.96
N MET A 2 17.18 26.98 -16.81
CA MET A 2 16.01 26.45 -16.09
C MET A 2 15.18 27.62 -15.55
N LYS A 3 13.86 27.57 -15.73
CA LYS A 3 12.95 28.50 -15.06
C LYS A 3 13.07 28.29 -13.55
N LYS A 4 13.18 29.38 -12.78
CA LYS A 4 13.12 29.33 -11.32
C LYS A 4 11.67 29.08 -10.89
N CYS A 5 11.48 28.21 -9.91
CA CYS A 5 10.19 27.99 -9.27
C CYS A 5 9.77 29.23 -8.48
N THR A 6 8.46 29.50 -8.45
CA THR A 6 7.83 30.63 -7.76
C THR A 6 7.41 30.28 -6.33
N GLY A 7 7.27 28.99 -6.01
CA GLY A 7 6.75 28.50 -4.74
C GLY A 7 5.22 28.56 -4.63
N LYS A 8 4.53 28.98 -5.71
CA LYS A 8 3.07 29.06 -5.81
C LYS A 8 2.49 28.04 -6.79
N GLU A 9 3.32 27.14 -7.31
CA GLU A 9 2.89 26.06 -8.19
C GLU A 9 1.90 25.14 -7.47
N ASN A 10 0.89 24.65 -8.21
CA ASN A 10 -0.08 23.72 -7.68
C ASN A 10 0.25 22.30 -8.15
N VAL A 11 0.45 21.39 -7.19
CA VAL A 11 0.71 19.97 -7.45
C VAL A 11 -0.46 19.27 -8.17
N GLN A 12 -1.67 19.80 -8.09
CA GLN A 12 -2.82 19.24 -8.84
C GLN A 12 -2.73 19.51 -10.35
N ASN A 13 -1.85 20.44 -10.76
CA ASN A 13 -1.68 20.81 -12.16
C ASN A 13 -0.50 20.09 -12.82
N VAL A 14 0.19 19.19 -12.11
CA VAL A 14 1.29 18.42 -12.71
C VAL A 14 0.77 17.18 -13.44
N PRO A 15 1.45 16.72 -14.52
CA PRO A 15 1.01 15.54 -15.24
C PRO A 15 1.06 14.30 -14.35
N THR A 16 -0.09 13.66 -14.13
CA THR A 16 -0.24 12.51 -13.22
C THR A 16 0.54 11.27 -13.63
N HIS A 17 0.85 11.14 -14.93
CA HIS A 17 1.70 10.05 -15.46
C HIS A 17 3.20 10.24 -15.15
N ILE A 18 3.60 11.42 -14.68
CA ILE A 18 4.98 11.75 -14.26
C ILE A 18 5.05 11.87 -12.74
N PHE A 19 4.00 12.42 -12.13
CA PHE A 19 3.92 12.67 -10.70
C PHE A 19 2.68 11.97 -10.13
N GLU A 20 2.91 10.88 -9.42
CA GLU A 20 1.85 10.21 -8.67
C GLU A 20 1.39 11.09 -7.52
N THR A 21 0.18 11.62 -7.64
CA THR A 21 -0.47 12.46 -6.63
C THR A 21 -1.45 11.68 -5.76
N SER A 22 -1.62 10.38 -6.02
CA SER A 22 -2.50 9.47 -5.29
C SER A 22 -1.69 8.38 -4.58
N MET A 23 -2.32 7.68 -3.63
CA MET A 23 -1.64 6.66 -2.85
C MET A 23 -1.23 5.46 -3.71
N THR A 24 0.07 5.28 -3.90
CA THR A 24 0.66 4.14 -4.62
C THR A 24 0.64 2.88 -3.76
N GLY A 25 0.93 1.72 -4.35
CA GLY A 25 1.07 0.47 -3.60
C GLY A 25 2.17 0.54 -2.54
N GLU A 26 3.29 1.20 -2.84
CA GLU A 26 4.39 1.43 -1.89
C GLU A 26 3.95 2.36 -0.76
N SER A 27 3.28 3.47 -1.10
CA SER A 27 2.76 4.42 -0.11
C SER A 27 1.76 3.75 0.83
N TYR A 28 0.91 2.88 0.29
CA TYR A 28 -0.04 2.07 1.05
C TYR A 28 0.65 1.08 1.99
N ASN A 29 1.72 0.41 1.53
CA ASN A 29 2.50 -0.49 2.36
C ASN A 29 3.18 0.25 3.52
N VAL A 30 3.72 1.44 3.28
CA VAL A 30 4.30 2.30 4.33
C VAL A 30 3.23 2.72 5.33
N TYR A 31 2.05 3.14 4.85
CA TYR A 31 0.91 3.48 5.69
C TYR A 31 0.53 2.30 6.60
N ASN A 32 0.31 1.11 6.03
CA ASN A 32 -0.05 -0.08 6.79
C ASN A 32 1.04 -0.51 7.77
N ALA A 33 2.33 -0.38 7.43
CA ALA A 33 3.43 -0.69 8.33
C ALA A 33 3.45 0.21 9.57
N ILE A 34 3.19 1.52 9.40
CA ILE A 34 3.09 2.46 10.52
C ILE A 34 1.88 2.11 11.41
N PHE A 35 0.74 1.80 10.81
CA PHE A 35 -0.45 1.40 11.55
C PHE A 35 -0.25 0.07 12.30
N ALA A 36 0.40 -0.91 11.68
CA ALA A 36 0.74 -2.16 12.34
C ALA A 36 1.61 -1.94 13.58
N LEU A 37 2.61 -1.06 13.49
CA LEU A 37 3.43 -0.67 14.65
C LEU A 37 2.59 0.03 15.73
N ALA A 38 1.69 0.93 15.35
CA ALA A 38 0.80 1.61 16.29
C ALA A 38 -0.12 0.61 17.02
N HIS A 39 -0.70 -0.36 16.30
CA HIS A 39 -1.50 -1.44 16.89
C HIS A 39 -0.69 -2.32 17.83
N ALA A 40 0.54 -2.68 17.46
CA ALA A 40 1.43 -3.47 18.31
C ALA A 40 1.77 -2.74 19.63
N LEU A 41 2.12 -1.45 19.55
CA LEU A 41 2.38 -0.63 20.72
C LEU A 41 1.12 -0.45 21.58
N HIS A 42 -0.03 -0.24 20.95
CA HIS A 42 -1.31 -0.14 21.65
C HIS A 42 -1.64 -1.42 22.42
N ALA A 43 -1.48 -2.58 21.79
CA ALA A 43 -1.67 -3.88 22.45
C ALA A 43 -0.69 -4.08 23.62
N MET A 44 0.58 -3.71 23.42
CA MET A 44 1.61 -3.80 24.45
C MET A 44 1.28 -2.98 25.70
N PHE A 45 0.81 -1.74 25.52
CA PHE A 45 0.44 -0.86 26.64
C PHE A 45 -0.98 -1.07 27.17
N GLY A 46 -1.89 -1.61 26.35
CA GLY A 46 -3.27 -1.91 26.72
C GLY A 46 -3.44 -3.26 27.41
N SER A 47 -2.48 -4.18 27.29
CA SER A 47 -2.53 -5.47 27.99
C SER A 47 -2.41 -5.24 29.51
N SER A 48 -3.46 -5.62 30.24
CA SER A 48 -3.56 -5.55 31.71
C SER A 48 -2.54 -6.44 32.45
N ALA A 49 -1.64 -7.11 31.74
CA ALA A 49 -0.60 -7.99 32.27
C ALA A 49 0.57 -7.24 32.96
N GLN A 50 0.56 -5.90 32.97
CA GLN A 50 1.48 -5.10 33.78
C GLN A 50 0.74 -4.01 34.58
N PRO A 51 0.02 -4.36 35.67
CA PRO A 51 -0.45 -3.37 36.65
C PRO A 51 0.72 -2.54 37.23
N SER A 52 1.96 -3.04 37.13
CA SER A 52 3.20 -2.35 37.51
C SER A 52 3.71 -1.34 36.47
N MET A 53 3.36 -1.45 35.18
CA MET A 53 3.66 -0.41 34.17
C MET A 53 2.65 0.72 34.18
N MET A 54 1.38 0.44 34.48
CA MET A 54 0.36 1.49 34.61
C MET A 54 0.47 2.31 35.91
N ARG A 55 1.11 1.77 36.96
CA ARG A 55 1.25 2.45 38.28
C ARG A 55 2.36 3.50 38.36
N LEU A 56 3.14 3.66 37.31
CA LEU A 56 4.18 4.69 37.25
C LEU A 56 4.15 5.16 35.81
N GLY A 57 4.15 6.47 35.55
CA GLY A 57 4.34 7.03 34.21
C GLY A 57 5.70 6.65 33.63
N LYS A 58 5.95 5.35 33.42
CA LYS A 58 7.12 4.76 32.78
C LYS A 58 6.96 5.03 31.29
N LYS A 59 7.32 6.26 30.98
CA LYS A 59 7.85 6.80 29.74
C LYS A 59 8.15 5.67 28.72
N ILE A 60 7.55 5.81 27.54
CA ILE A 60 7.75 5.00 26.32
C ILE A 60 9.25 4.79 25.98
N SER A 61 10.15 5.55 26.61
CA SER A 61 11.60 5.52 26.43
C SER A 61 12.32 4.22 26.81
N ASN A 62 11.65 3.22 27.41
CA ASN A 62 12.27 1.93 27.78
C ASN A 62 11.75 0.74 26.96
N VAL A 63 11.11 0.98 25.81
CA VAL A 63 10.64 -0.09 24.92
C VAL A 63 11.80 -0.57 24.05
N HIS A 64 12.12 -1.86 24.14
CA HIS A 64 13.07 -2.50 23.24
C HIS A 64 12.37 -3.12 22.02
N SER A 65 13.02 -3.10 20.86
CA SER A 65 12.45 -3.59 19.59
C SER A 65 11.99 -5.05 19.66
N TRP A 66 12.68 -5.91 20.42
CA TRP A 66 12.28 -7.32 20.61
C TRP A 66 10.97 -7.48 21.38
N GLN A 67 10.64 -6.54 22.27
CA GLN A 67 9.37 -6.54 22.99
C GLN A 67 8.24 -6.22 22.02
N VAL A 68 8.44 -5.21 21.16
CA VAL A 68 7.48 -4.82 20.12
C VAL A 68 7.28 -5.94 19.10
N LEU A 69 8.34 -6.67 18.73
CA LEU A 69 8.28 -7.78 17.78
C LEU A 69 7.27 -8.87 18.20
N ALA A 70 7.18 -9.16 19.51
CA ALA A 70 6.23 -10.14 20.02
C ALA A 70 4.76 -9.74 19.79
N TYR A 71 4.47 -8.44 19.86
CA TYR A 71 3.13 -7.91 19.57
C TYR A 71 2.90 -7.77 18.06
N LEU A 72 3.89 -7.30 17.30
CA LEU A 72 3.83 -7.16 15.85
C LEU A 72 3.43 -8.46 15.14
N ARG A 73 3.98 -9.61 15.57
CA ARG A 73 3.65 -10.94 15.01
C ARG A 73 2.18 -11.31 15.09
N ASN A 74 1.43 -10.73 16.02
CA ASN A 74 0.03 -11.04 16.29
C ASN A 74 -0.90 -9.87 15.94
N VAL A 75 -0.42 -8.86 15.20
CA VAL A 75 -1.25 -7.75 14.77
C VAL A 75 -2.25 -8.23 13.73
N GLN A 76 -3.52 -7.89 13.96
CA GLN A 76 -4.63 -8.10 13.05
C GLN A 76 -5.58 -6.90 13.19
N PHE A 77 -5.80 -6.17 12.10
CA PHE A 77 -6.72 -5.04 12.07
C PHE A 77 -7.25 -4.80 10.65
N ASN A 78 -8.41 -4.16 10.56
CA ASN A 78 -8.92 -3.63 9.30
C ASN A 78 -8.46 -2.19 9.15
N ASN A 79 -7.84 -1.85 8.02
CA ASN A 79 -7.41 -0.49 7.75
C ASN A 79 -8.57 0.38 7.21
N SER A 80 -8.29 1.65 6.92
CA SER A 80 -9.28 2.61 6.45
C SER A 80 -9.85 2.30 5.05
N ALA A 81 -9.17 1.47 4.26
CA ALA A 81 -9.66 0.97 2.98
C ALA A 81 -10.56 -0.27 3.11
N GLY A 82 -10.69 -0.83 4.32
CA GLY A 82 -11.45 -2.04 4.59
C GLY A 82 -10.67 -3.34 4.38
N ASP A 83 -9.36 -3.25 4.09
CA ASP A 83 -8.50 -4.42 3.97
C ASP A 83 -8.05 -4.91 5.34
N GLU A 84 -8.03 -6.23 5.51
CA GLU A 84 -7.47 -6.89 6.68
C GLU A 84 -5.93 -6.97 6.57
N VAL A 85 -5.25 -6.33 7.51
CA VAL A 85 -3.79 -6.35 7.65
C VAL A 85 -3.43 -7.30 8.77
N SER A 86 -2.69 -8.37 8.42
CA SER A 86 -2.18 -9.35 9.37
C SER A 86 -0.78 -9.83 8.99
N PHE A 87 -0.05 -10.37 9.97
CA PHE A 87 1.19 -11.10 9.73
C PHE A 87 0.96 -12.59 9.96
N SER A 88 1.38 -13.41 9.00
CA SER A 88 1.49 -14.87 9.12
C SER A 88 2.89 -15.26 9.57
N GLU A 89 3.07 -16.54 9.91
CA GLU A 89 4.37 -17.12 10.28
C GLU A 89 5.45 -16.90 9.18
N ASN A 90 5.03 -16.72 7.93
CA ASN A 90 5.91 -16.58 6.76
C ASN A 90 6.05 -15.12 6.25
N GLY A 91 5.46 -14.13 6.91
CA GLY A 91 5.46 -12.73 6.46
C GLY A 91 4.06 -12.12 6.38
N LEU A 92 3.82 -11.13 5.51
CA LEU A 92 2.51 -10.49 5.37
C LEU A 92 1.43 -11.53 5.01
N GLY A 93 0.42 -11.70 5.86
CA GLY A 93 -0.58 -12.77 5.74
C GLY A 93 -1.60 -12.57 4.62
N SER A 94 -1.72 -11.34 4.10
CA SER A 94 -2.81 -10.92 3.20
C SER A 94 -2.30 -10.18 1.97
N ALA A 95 -1.20 -10.62 1.36
CA ALA A 95 -0.65 -9.94 0.18
C ALA A 95 -1.52 -10.22 -1.06
N ARG A 96 -2.45 -9.30 -1.37
CA ARG A 96 -3.18 -9.25 -2.64
C ARG A 96 -2.43 -8.39 -3.65
N TYR A 97 -2.52 -8.75 -4.92
CA TYR A 97 -1.86 -8.05 -6.01
C TYR A 97 -2.87 -7.58 -7.04
N ASP A 98 -2.83 -6.30 -7.40
CA ASP A 98 -3.62 -5.77 -8.50
C ASP A 98 -2.96 -6.08 -9.84
N LEU A 99 -3.74 -6.56 -10.80
CA LEU A 99 -3.31 -6.67 -12.19
C LEU A 99 -3.59 -5.33 -12.88
N LEU A 100 -2.54 -4.62 -13.26
CA LEU A 100 -2.64 -3.31 -13.91
C LEU A 100 -2.31 -3.43 -15.40
N ASN A 101 -3.15 -2.84 -16.25
CA ASN A 101 -2.88 -2.63 -17.66
C ASN A 101 -2.51 -1.15 -17.90
N TRP A 102 -1.36 -0.90 -18.51
CA TRP A 102 -0.89 0.44 -18.83
C TRP A 102 -1.48 0.91 -20.17
N VAL A 103 -2.44 1.83 -20.11
CA VAL A 103 -3.17 2.30 -21.29
C VAL A 103 -2.57 3.61 -21.78
N PHE A 104 -2.08 3.61 -23.03
CA PHE A 104 -1.64 4.83 -23.72
C PHE A 104 -2.84 5.61 -24.25
N LEU A 105 -2.96 6.85 -23.81
CA LEU A 105 -4.00 7.79 -24.20
C LEU A 105 -3.56 8.62 -25.44
N PRO A 106 -4.50 9.16 -26.23
CA PRO A 106 -4.19 9.96 -27.43
C PRO A 106 -3.33 11.20 -27.14
N ASN A 107 -3.36 11.72 -25.91
CA ASN A 107 -2.56 12.85 -25.45
C ASN A 107 -1.11 12.47 -25.07
N GLN A 108 -0.63 11.30 -25.52
CA GLN A 108 0.70 10.73 -25.24
C GLN A 108 0.98 10.38 -23.77
N SER A 109 0.01 10.57 -22.87
CA SER A 109 0.12 10.08 -21.50
C SER A 109 -0.25 8.60 -21.42
N PHE A 110 0.11 7.97 -20.30
CA PHE A 110 -0.30 6.61 -19.99
C PHE A 110 -0.89 6.56 -18.59
N VAL A 111 -1.87 5.69 -18.38
CA VAL A 111 -2.52 5.50 -17.09
C VAL A 111 -2.59 4.02 -16.75
N PRO A 112 -2.26 3.61 -15.51
CA PRO A 112 -2.49 2.25 -15.06
C PRO A 112 -3.99 2.07 -14.77
N VAL A 113 -4.58 1.02 -15.34
CA VAL A 113 -5.97 0.64 -15.09
C VAL A 113 -6.00 -0.76 -14.50
N LYS A 114 -6.65 -0.93 -13.35
CA LYS A 114 -6.85 -2.25 -12.75
C LYS A 114 -7.78 -3.09 -13.63
N VAL A 115 -7.27 -4.22 -14.10
CA VAL A 115 -8.00 -5.19 -14.94
C VAL A 115 -8.26 -6.51 -14.22
N GLY A 116 -7.74 -6.68 -13.01
CA GLY A 116 -7.91 -7.90 -12.25
C GLY A 116 -7.14 -7.87 -10.94
N GLN A 117 -7.06 -9.02 -10.29
CA GLN A 117 -6.31 -9.20 -9.05
C GLN A 117 -5.88 -10.66 -8.85
N VAL A 118 -4.86 -10.85 -8.04
CA VAL A 118 -4.38 -12.13 -7.54
C VAL A 118 -4.48 -12.14 -6.02
N ASP A 119 -5.15 -13.14 -5.47
CA ASP A 119 -5.27 -13.37 -4.03
C ASP A 119 -4.73 -14.77 -3.67
N PRO A 120 -3.47 -14.88 -3.24
CA PRO A 120 -2.87 -16.15 -2.83
C PRO A 120 -3.57 -16.83 -1.65
N GLY A 121 -4.36 -16.08 -0.86
CA GLY A 121 -5.12 -16.61 0.27
C GLY A 121 -6.50 -17.15 -0.11
N ALA A 122 -6.95 -16.95 -1.35
CA ALA A 122 -8.25 -17.41 -1.81
C ALA A 122 -8.30 -18.93 -2.05
N LEU A 123 -9.51 -19.46 -2.17
CA LEU A 123 -9.74 -20.85 -2.55
C LEU A 123 -9.20 -21.11 -3.96
N ARG A 124 -8.72 -22.34 -4.22
CA ARG A 124 -8.23 -22.76 -5.54
C ARG A 124 -9.26 -22.42 -6.62
N GLY A 125 -8.83 -21.69 -7.65
CA GLY A 125 -9.69 -21.26 -8.76
C GLY A 125 -10.39 -19.91 -8.52
N GLN A 126 -10.20 -19.28 -7.35
CA GLN A 126 -10.63 -17.91 -7.04
C GLN A 126 -9.44 -16.99 -6.72
N ASP A 127 -8.22 -17.54 -6.77
CA ASP A 127 -6.94 -16.88 -6.54
C ASP A 127 -6.53 -15.95 -7.69
N PHE A 128 -7.15 -16.08 -8.86
CA PHE A 128 -6.91 -15.23 -10.02
C PHE A 128 -8.23 -14.76 -10.64
N ILE A 129 -8.43 -13.45 -10.69
CA ILE A 129 -9.60 -12.81 -11.31
C ILE A 129 -9.11 -11.80 -12.33
N ILE A 130 -9.58 -11.93 -13.57
CA ILE A 130 -9.26 -10.98 -14.65
C ILE A 130 -10.52 -10.63 -15.44
N ASN A 131 -10.68 -9.36 -15.74
CA ASN A 131 -11.67 -8.85 -16.67
C ASN A 131 -10.99 -8.63 -18.02
N SER A 132 -11.14 -9.57 -18.94
CA SER A 132 -10.55 -9.50 -20.29
C SER A 132 -11.04 -8.29 -21.09
N ASP A 133 -12.29 -7.87 -20.87
CA ASP A 133 -12.93 -6.80 -21.63
C ASP A 133 -12.39 -5.42 -21.23
N ALA A 134 -11.78 -5.31 -20.06
CA ALA A 134 -11.10 -4.11 -19.60
C ALA A 134 -9.66 -3.96 -20.15
N ILE A 135 -9.11 -5.00 -20.79
CA ILE A 135 -7.73 -5.00 -21.28
C ILE A 135 -7.65 -4.34 -22.66
N VAL A 136 -6.84 -3.28 -22.75
CA VAL A 136 -6.51 -2.62 -24.02
C VAL A 136 -5.17 -3.14 -24.50
N TRP A 137 -5.20 -3.97 -25.54
CA TRP A 137 -4.00 -4.53 -26.17
C TRP A 137 -3.33 -3.53 -27.11
N ALA A 138 -2.00 -3.58 -27.18
CA ALA A 138 -1.24 -2.80 -28.16
C ALA A 138 -1.55 -3.29 -29.58
N THR A 139 -2.31 -2.52 -30.35
CA THR A 139 -2.52 -2.79 -31.78
C THR A 139 -1.28 -2.36 -32.58
N LYS A 140 -0.81 -3.22 -33.49
CA LYS A 140 0.38 -3.01 -34.36
C LYS A 140 0.42 -1.67 -35.13
N VAL A 141 -0.71 -0.98 -35.28
CA VAL A 141 -0.83 0.28 -36.02
C VAL A 141 -0.01 1.42 -35.40
N ARG A 142 0.22 1.43 -34.08
CA ARG A 142 0.95 2.51 -33.38
C ARG A 142 2.49 2.42 -33.45
N GLN A 143 3.05 1.31 -33.95
CA GLN A 143 4.51 1.16 -34.06
C GLN A 143 5.13 1.94 -35.23
N LYS A 144 4.34 2.43 -36.18
CA LYS A 144 4.86 3.21 -37.32
C LYS A 144 4.97 4.71 -37.08
N GLU A 145 4.42 5.24 -35.99
CA GLU A 145 4.43 6.68 -35.68
C GLU A 145 5.49 7.06 -34.63
N MET A 146 6.28 6.09 -34.15
CA MET A 146 7.34 6.28 -33.16
C MET A 146 8.74 5.99 -33.72
N MET A 147 8.94 6.08 -35.04
CA MET A 147 10.26 6.04 -35.67
C MET A 147 10.47 7.28 -36.54
#